data_AF-A0A6C2C322-F1
#
_entry.id   AF-A0A6C2C322-F1
#
_cell.length_a   1.000
_cell.length_b   1.000
_cell.length_c   1.000
_cell.angle_alpha   90.00
_cell.angle_beta   90.00
_cell.angle_gamma   90.00
#
_symmetry.space_group_name_H-M   'P 1'
#
loop_
_entity.id
_entity.type
_entity.pdbx_description
1 polymer ?
#
loop_
_entity_poly.entity_id
_entity_poly.type
_entity_poly.pdbx_seq_one_letter_code
_entity_poly.pdbx_strand_id
1 'polypeptide(L)'
;MPTTIFAFSVLLAAFSNLILFINLPSDIMRWYGFFAQLILIMVALLVLISSHDLPKVKLEGGSFQRLTKSELIIFIELVLTVAIAVWMFIVL
;
A
#
# COMPACT_ATOMS: atom_id res chain seq x y z
N MET A 1 -9.03 -1.47 14.28
CA MET A 1 -7.73 -1.49 15.00
C MET A 1 -6.66 -2.32 14.29
N PRO A 2 -6.86 -3.59 13.89
CA PRO A 2 -5.82 -4.34 13.17
C PRO A 2 -5.52 -3.76 11.76
N THR A 3 -6.55 -3.35 11.03
CA THR A 3 -6.43 -2.73 9.69
C THR A 3 -5.68 -1.41 9.69
N THR A 4 -5.85 -0.58 10.73
CA THR A 4 -5.14 0.71 10.86
C THR A 4 -3.66 0.54 11.22
N ILE A 5 -3.31 -0.50 11.99
CA ILE A 5 -1.91 -0.82 12.33
C ILE A 5 -1.19 -1.40 11.11
N PHE A 6 -1.87 -2.27 10.35
CA PHE A 6 -1.35 -2.81 9.10
C PHE A 6 -1.05 -1.69 8.10
N ALA A 7 -2.01 -0.79 7.88
CA ALA A 7 -1.84 0.40 7.07
C ALA A 7 -0.62 1.23 7.52
N PHE A 8 -0.55 1.61 8.80
CA PHE A 8 0.62 2.33 9.29
C PHE A 8 1.96 1.61 9.04
N SER A 9 1.98 0.28 9.11
CA SER A 9 3.17 -0.53 8.89
C SER A 9 3.61 -0.58 7.43
N VAL A 10 2.65 -0.67 6.49
CA VAL A 10 2.93 -0.66 5.05
C VAL A 10 3.41 0.73 4.62
N LEU A 11 2.84 1.81 5.19
CA LEU A 11 3.29 3.19 5.00
C LEU A 11 4.74 3.36 5.47
N LEU A 12 5.06 2.90 6.68
CA LEU A 12 6.41 2.98 7.23
C LEU A 12 7.41 2.19 6.38
N ALA A 13 7.02 1.01 5.88
CA ALA A 13 7.85 0.21 5.01
C ALA A 13 8.11 0.91 3.66
N ALA A 14 7.09 1.52 3.06
CA ALA A 14 7.20 2.29 1.82
C ALA A 14 8.17 3.47 1.97
N PHE A 15 8.08 4.22 3.07
CA PHE A 15 9.02 5.34 3.33
C PHE A 15 10.43 4.85 3.65
N SER A 16 10.58 3.78 4.41
CA SER A 16 11.91 3.21 4.72
C SER A 16 12.60 2.75 3.44
N ASN A 17 11.84 2.12 2.54
CA ASN A 17 12.34 1.67 1.24
C ASN A 17 12.72 2.84 0.32
N LEU A 18 11.95 3.94 0.34
CA LEU A 18 12.31 5.18 -0.37
C LEU A 18 13.64 5.76 0.13
N ILE A 19 13.85 5.83 1.44
CA ILE A 19 15.10 6.34 2.03
C ILE A 19 16.28 5.44 1.63
N LEU A 20 16.11 4.12 1.72
CA LEU A 20 17.11 3.17 1.28
C LEU A 20 17.45 3.39 -0.19
N PHE A 21 16.45 3.44 -1.06
CA PHE A 21 16.63 3.64 -2.51
C PHE A 21 17.46 4.87 -2.86
N ILE A 22 17.19 6.02 -2.21
CA ILE A 22 17.94 7.26 -2.43
C ILE A 22 19.42 7.12 -2.04
N ASN A 23 19.70 6.36 -0.98
CA ASN A 23 21.05 6.20 -0.43
C ASN A 23 21.83 5.01 -1.01
N LEU A 24 21.21 4.19 -1.86
CA LEU A 24 21.89 3.03 -2.44
C LEU A 24 22.88 3.48 -3.54
N PRO A 25 24.14 2.98 -3.47
CA PRO A 25 25.24 3.46 -4.31
C PRO A 25 25.27 2.86 -5.72
N SER A 26 24.52 1.78 -5.97
CA SER A 26 24.52 1.10 -7.27
C SER A 26 23.11 0.94 -7.84
N ASP A 27 22.99 1.02 -9.16
CA ASP A 27 21.71 0.91 -9.86
C ASP A 27 21.08 -0.48 -9.67
N ILE A 28 21.90 -1.53 -9.59
CA ILE A 28 21.43 -2.89 -9.28
C ILE A 28 20.76 -2.93 -7.91
N MET A 29 21.32 -2.28 -6.89
CA MET A 29 20.71 -2.19 -5.57
C MET A 29 19.41 -1.37 -5.58
N ARG A 30 19.37 -0.29 -6.37
CA ARG A 30 18.15 0.52 -6.57
C ARG A 30 17.03 -0.28 -7.21
N TRP A 31 17.33 -1.15 -8.18
CA TRP A 31 16.37 -2.10 -8.73
C TRP A 31 15.75 -3.00 -7.64
N TYR A 32 16.55 -3.52 -6.69
CA TYR A 32 16.00 -4.28 -5.56
C TYR A 32 15.04 -3.45 -4.68
N GLY A 33 15.38 -2.19 -4.41
CA GLY A 33 14.47 -1.27 -3.72
C GLY A 33 13.16 -1.07 -4.49
N PHE A 34 13.23 -0.89 -5.82
CA PHE A 34 12.04 -0.80 -6.67
C PHE A 34 11.18 -2.08 -6.61
N PHE A 35 11.79 -3.27 -6.71
CA PHE A 35 11.06 -4.53 -6.57
C PHE A 35 10.43 -4.72 -5.19
N ALA A 36 11.12 -4.31 -4.12
CA ALA A 36 10.55 -4.33 -2.77
C ALA A 36 9.30 -3.42 -2.67
N GLN A 37 9.30 -2.29 -3.38
CA GLN A 37 8.14 -1.40 -3.46
C GLN A 37 6.97 -2.04 -4.20
N LEU A 38 7.23 -2.75 -5.30
CA LEU A 38 6.19 -3.49 -6.02
C LEU A 38 5.55 -4.60 -5.16
N ILE A 39 6.36 -5.32 -4.38
CA ILE A 39 5.86 -6.34 -3.46
C ILE A 39 4.94 -5.70 -2.40
N LEU A 40 5.32 -4.55 -1.84
CA LEU A 40 4.47 -3.80 -0.90
C LEU A 40 3.12 -3.43 -1.50
N ILE A 41 3.08 -2.99 -2.76
CA ILE A 41 1.84 -2.67 -3.47
C ILE A 41 0.96 -3.92 -3.62
N MET A 42 1.54 -5.05 -4.01
CA MET A 42 0.80 -6.32 -4.16
C MET A 42 0.22 -6.81 -2.84
N VAL A 43 0.97 -6.70 -1.74
CA VAL A 43 0.50 -7.07 -0.41
C VAL A 43 -0.62 -6.14 0.05
N ALA A 44 -0.49 -4.83 -0.16
CA ALA A 44 -1.52 -3.85 0.16
C ALA A 44 -2.82 -4.11 -0.63
N LEU A 45 -2.71 -4.43 -1.92
CA LEU A 45 -3.85 -4.81 -2.77
C LEU A 45 -4.52 -6.10 -2.28
N LEU A 46 -3.73 -7.14 -1.97
CA LEU A 46 -4.26 -8.41 -1.48
C LEU A 46 -5.04 -8.20 -0.17
N VAL A 47 -4.54 -7.36 0.74
CA VAL A 47 -5.23 -7.04 1.98
C VAL A 47 -6.48 -6.21 1.73
N LEU A 48 -6.46 -5.26 0.79
CA LEU A 48 -7.65 -4.50 0.41
C LEU A 48 -8.74 -5.43 -0.14
N ILE A 49 -8.39 -6.36 -1.04
CA ILE A 49 -9.32 -7.36 -1.58
C ILE A 49 -9.85 -8.29 -0.47
N SER A 50 -8.95 -8.83 0.36
CA SER A 50 -9.33 -9.70 1.48
C SER A 50 -10.23 -8.99 2.51
N SER A 51 -10.07 -7.68 2.68
CA SER A 51 -10.94 -6.89 3.55
C SER A 51 -12.35 -6.71 2.97
N HIS A 52 -12.49 -6.83 1.65
CA HIS A 52 -13.74 -6.72 0.91
C HIS A 52 -14.53 -8.05 0.90
N ASP A 53 -13.81 -9.18 0.90
CA ASP A 53 -14.37 -10.54 0.88
C ASP A 53 -14.79 -11.08 2.26
N LEU A 54 -14.60 -10.33 3.35
CA LEU A 54 -15.21 -10.68 4.63
C LEU A 54 -16.72 -10.39 4.54
N PRO A 55 -17.59 -11.43 4.49
CA PRO A 55 -19.02 -11.21 4.48
C PRO A 55 -19.39 -10.59 5.82
N LYS A 56 -19.53 -9.26 5.85
CA LYS A 56 -20.23 -8.57 6.91
C LYS A 56 -21.66 -9.09 6.82
N VAL A 57 -21.96 -10.11 7.62
CA VAL A 57 -23.31 -10.52 7.96
C VAL A 57 -24.03 -9.27 8.45
N LYS A 58 -24.74 -8.58 7.56
CA LYS A 58 -25.93 -7.77 7.79
C LYS A 58 -26.47 -7.23 6.47
N LEU A 59 -27.67 -7.69 6.20
CA LEU A 59 -28.57 -7.39 5.10
C LEU A 59 -28.97 -5.90 5.04
N GLU A 60 -29.60 -5.57 3.92
CA GLU A 60 -30.58 -4.48 3.70
C GLU A 60 -30.07 -3.15 3.12
N GLY A 61 -30.53 -2.86 1.90
CA GLY A 61 -30.88 -1.50 1.50
C GLY A 61 -29.84 -0.71 0.73
N GLY A 62 -29.69 -1.00 -0.57
CA GLY A 62 -29.71 -0.01 -1.68
C GLY A 62 -28.89 1.29 -1.59
N SER A 63 -27.86 1.40 -0.75
CA SER A 63 -27.07 2.60 -0.61
C SER A 63 -25.60 2.28 -0.79
N PHE A 64 -24.95 3.01 -1.71
CA PHE A 64 -23.51 3.02 -1.92
C PHE A 64 -22.80 2.99 -0.56
N GLN A 65 -22.16 1.87 -0.25
CA GLN A 65 -21.38 1.71 0.97
C GLN A 65 -20.29 2.76 0.95
N ARG A 66 -20.52 3.82 1.73
CA ARG A 66 -19.55 4.81 2.14
C ARG A 66 -18.37 4.04 2.70
N LEU A 67 -17.25 4.00 1.96
CA LEU A 67 -15.98 3.41 2.40
C LEU A 67 -15.80 3.73 3.88
N THR A 68 -15.72 2.70 4.71
CA THR A 68 -15.50 2.90 6.14
C THR A 68 -14.23 3.71 6.33
N LYS A 69 -14.15 4.59 7.34
CA LYS A 69 -12.97 5.46 7.58
C LYS A 69 -11.63 4.71 7.49
N SER A 70 -11.62 3.43 7.83
CA SER A 70 -10.47 2.51 7.72
C SER A 70 -10.10 2.11 6.29
N GLU A 71 -11.05 1.85 5.41
CA GLU A 71 -10.78 1.49 4.00
C GLU A 71 -10.21 2.69 3.24
N LEU A 72 -10.64 3.91 3.60
CA LEU A 72 -10.11 5.15 3.03
C LEU A 72 -8.63 5.38 3.37
N ILE A 73 -8.18 4.99 4.57
CA ILE A 73 -6.76 5.08 4.96
C ILE A 73 -5.91 4.13 4.11
N ILE A 74 -6.36 2.87 3.93
CA ILE A 74 -5.66 1.88 3.11
C ILE A 74 -5.59 2.35 1.65
N PHE A 75 -6.67 2.96 1.14
CA PHE A 75 -6.68 3.50 -0.22
C PHE A 75 -5.66 4.63 -0.41
N ILE A 76 -5.64 5.62 0.49
CA ILE A 76 -4.68 6.74 0.43
C ILE A 76 -3.25 6.22 0.44
N GLU A 77 -2.98 5.26 1.30
CA GLU A 77 -1.66 4.67 1.44
C GLU A 77 -1.24 3.85 0.22
N LEU A 78 -2.15 3.09 -0.37
CA LEU A 78 -1.92 2.38 -1.63
C LEU A 78 -1.54 3.37 -2.73
N VAL A 79 -2.29 4.47 -2.86
CA VAL A 79 -1.99 5.53 -3.85
C VAL A 79 -0.61 6.14 -3.61
N LEU A 80 -0.25 6.40 -2.35
CA LEU A 80 1.07 6.93 -2.01
C LEU A 80 2.20 5.94 -2.34
N THR A 81 2.00 4.67 -2.02
CA THR A 81 2.98 3.60 -2.29
C THR A 81 3.21 3.43 -3.79
N VAL A 82 2.15 3.53 -4.60
CA VAL A 82 2.21 3.54 -6.07
C VAL A 82 2.94 4.78 -6.59
N ALA A 83 2.64 5.97 -6.06
CA ALA A 83 3.32 7.20 -6.47
C ALA A 83 4.83 7.13 -6.21
N ILE A 84 5.24 6.57 -5.07
CA ILE A 84 6.64 6.31 -4.75
C ILE A 84 7.27 5.33 -5.75
N ALA A 85 6.61 4.21 -6.06
CA ALA A 85 7.12 3.24 -7.02
C ALA A 85 7.30 3.84 -8.43
N VAL A 86 6.33 4.65 -8.89
CA VAL A 86 6.43 5.35 -10.17
C VAL A 86 7.59 6.33 -10.17
N TRP A 87 7.77 7.09 -9.09
CA TRP A 87 8.93 7.99 -8.98
C TRP A 87 10.26 7.22 -8.99
N MET A 88 10.37 6.13 -8.23
CA MET A 88 11.56 5.28 -8.21
C MET A 88 11.87 4.72 -9.61
N PHE A 89 10.85 4.34 -10.38
CA PHE A 89 11.01 3.86 -11.75
C PHE A 89 11.51 4.95 -12.71
N ILE A 90 11.07 6.20 -12.55
CA ILE A 90 11.53 7.32 -13.40
C ILE A 90 13.00 7.68 -13.10
N VAL A 91 13.44 7.51 -11.86
CA VAL A 91 14.80 7.85 -11.41
C VAL A 91 15.83 6.77 -11.74
N LEU A 92 15.39 5.50 -11.83
CA LEU A 92 16.18 4.35 -12.27
C LEU A 92 16.49 4.39 -13.76
#